data_AF-A0A1M5UPN1-F1
#
_entry.id   AF-A0A1M5UPN1-F1
#
_cell.length_a   1.000
_cell.length_b   1.000
_cell.length_c   1.000
_cell.angle_alpha   90.00
_cell.angle_beta   90.00
_cell.angle_gamma   90.00
#
_symmetry.space_group_name_H-M   'P 1'
#
loop_
_entity.id
_entity.type
_entity.pdbx_description
1 polymer ?
#
loop_
_entity_poly.entity_id
_entity_poly.type
_entity_poly.pdbx_seq_one_letter_code
_entity_poly.pdbx_strand_id
1 'polypeptide(L)'
;MVAAIEARSADRLPASKRECNDFTRFLTVLQGAESGDALTGFELLELKHSFDDLTPGLRMALEDRVAPLMNSITVGLDLEPQIESDFDGDKVVVTSEEGRIDEATFSPDGQAAVAREARGTALESAELFDAFRGYLIQDRFFDAMGLLNEESAAFGDLRARARFEGFAALLDRAPVGTFLYFVLEHVRQEEPFLPFGPVRDIGTRLLEEGFPEQIIAMCQLYPSFCARSDLLATLAAAKLALSQPQEAIEILSRTNEAEVSALRIEAHMKAKRYEDALNTAAVHAPPETARQLAWLSDQLEDLAKTDSKFGRVSGLLVDEEGDTGFIDEISVIVAKDQLAKARAIRESLAELLQNE
;
A
#
# COMPACT_ATOMS: atom_id res chain seq x y z
N MET A 1 42.87 -0.67 -9.97
CA MET A 1 42.21 -1.73 -9.17
C MET A 1 41.26 -1.14 -8.13
N VAL A 2 41.67 -0.13 -7.35
CA VAL A 2 40.77 0.62 -6.44
C VAL A 2 39.62 1.31 -7.20
N ALA A 3 39.90 1.99 -8.32
CA ALA A 3 38.86 2.59 -9.18
C ALA A 3 37.90 1.56 -9.83
N ALA A 4 38.32 0.31 -10.00
CA ALA A 4 37.48 -0.76 -10.54
C ALA A 4 36.65 -1.47 -9.45
N ILE A 5 37.01 -1.28 -8.18
CA ILE A 5 36.26 -1.76 -7.01
C ILE A 5 35.19 -0.72 -6.64
N GLU A 6 35.49 0.58 -6.74
CA GLU A 6 34.53 1.66 -6.53
C GLU A 6 33.41 1.67 -7.60
N ALA A 7 33.76 1.43 -8.86
CA ALA A 7 32.77 1.30 -9.94
C ALA A 7 31.86 0.06 -9.78
N ARG A 8 32.35 -1.02 -9.15
CA ARG A 8 31.56 -2.24 -8.88
C ARG A 8 30.73 -2.15 -7.59
N SER A 9 31.07 -1.26 -6.65
CA SER A 9 30.30 -1.07 -5.41
C SER A 9 29.11 -0.13 -5.57
N ALA A 10 29.17 0.83 -6.51
CA ALA A 10 28.00 1.64 -6.89
C ALA A 10 26.88 0.78 -7.48
N ASP A 11 27.25 -0.36 -8.08
CA ASP A 11 26.29 -1.27 -8.72
C ASP A 11 25.54 -2.22 -7.75
N ARG A 12 25.85 -2.16 -6.46
CA ARG A 12 25.35 -3.08 -5.42
C ARG A 12 24.70 -2.38 -4.23
N LEU A 13 24.31 -1.12 -4.39
CA LEU A 13 23.48 -0.48 -3.38
C LEU A 13 22.06 -1.05 -3.47
N PRO A 14 21.42 -1.44 -2.35
CA PRO A 14 20.00 -1.80 -2.35
C PRO A 14 19.19 -0.65 -2.93
N ALA A 15 18.10 -0.94 -3.65
CA ALA A 15 17.29 0.05 -4.39
C ALA A 15 16.96 1.29 -3.53
N SER A 16 16.63 1.08 -2.24
CA SER A 16 16.37 2.15 -1.27
C SER A 16 17.54 3.09 -1.00
N LYS A 17 18.80 2.65 -1.14
CA LYS A 17 20.00 3.50 -1.03
C LYS A 17 20.33 4.24 -2.33
N ARG A 18 19.90 3.74 -3.49
CA ARG A 18 20.01 4.46 -4.78
C ARG A 18 19.00 5.61 -4.83
N GLU A 19 17.74 5.31 -4.51
CA GLU A 19 16.66 6.31 -4.43
C GLU A 19 17.00 7.47 -3.46
N CYS A 20 17.61 7.17 -2.32
CA CYS A 20 18.09 8.21 -1.39
C CYS A 20 19.18 9.11 -2.00
N ASN A 21 20.08 8.56 -2.82
CA ASN A 21 21.14 9.34 -3.47
C ASN A 21 20.58 10.21 -4.60
N ASP A 22 19.64 9.68 -5.38
CA ASP A 22 19.05 10.39 -6.51
C ASP A 22 18.17 11.55 -6.03
N PHE A 23 17.39 11.36 -4.97
CA PHE A 23 16.63 12.45 -4.36
C PHE A 23 17.52 13.52 -3.71
N THR A 24 18.60 13.11 -3.03
CA THR A 24 19.56 14.08 -2.44
C THR A 24 20.25 14.89 -3.54
N ARG A 25 20.60 14.25 -4.65
CA ARG A 25 21.18 14.91 -5.82
C ARG A 25 20.19 15.88 -6.46
N PHE A 26 18.94 15.46 -6.65
CA PHE A 26 17.85 16.32 -7.11
C PHE A 26 17.71 17.58 -6.24
N LEU A 27 17.65 17.43 -4.91
CA LEU A 27 17.54 18.56 -3.99
C LEU A 27 18.77 19.48 -4.04
N THR A 28 19.97 18.93 -4.25
CA THR A 28 21.20 19.72 -4.36
C THR A 28 21.20 20.58 -5.61
N VAL A 29 20.79 20.02 -6.77
CA VAL A 29 20.68 20.76 -8.03
C VAL A 29 19.60 21.85 -7.92
N LEU A 30 18.45 21.52 -7.34
CA LEU A 30 17.36 22.47 -7.12
C LEU A 30 17.80 23.64 -6.21
N GLN A 31 18.51 23.36 -5.13
CA GLN A 31 18.99 24.39 -4.20
C GLN A 31 20.07 25.29 -4.81
N GLY A 32 20.95 24.73 -5.66
CA GLY A 32 21.91 25.52 -6.44
C GLY A 32 21.20 26.50 -7.38
N ALA A 33 20.18 26.02 -8.10
CA ALA A 33 19.38 26.83 -9.01
C ALA A 33 18.65 27.99 -8.29
N GLU A 34 18.07 27.72 -7.12
CA GLU A 34 17.41 28.74 -6.29
C GLU A 34 18.39 29.78 -5.74
N SER A 35 19.65 29.40 -5.57
CA SER A 35 20.71 30.30 -5.12
C SER A 35 21.21 31.24 -6.22
N GLY A 36 20.66 31.11 -7.44
CA GLY A 36 21.01 31.92 -8.60
C GLY A 36 22.20 31.39 -9.39
N ASP A 37 22.66 30.17 -9.12
CA ASP A 37 23.66 29.51 -9.96
C ASP A 37 23.01 29.16 -11.30
N ALA A 38 23.67 29.54 -12.39
CA ALA A 38 23.21 29.20 -13.73
C ALA A 38 23.36 27.70 -13.95
N LEU A 39 22.24 26.97 -14.03
CA LEU A 39 22.23 25.58 -14.43
C LEU A 39 22.62 25.45 -15.90
N THR A 40 23.43 24.44 -16.21
CA THR A 40 23.68 24.03 -17.59
C THR A 40 22.44 23.33 -18.17
N GLY A 41 22.32 23.31 -19.51
CA GLY A 41 21.21 22.61 -20.17
C GLY A 41 21.12 21.11 -19.84
N PHE A 42 22.26 20.48 -19.53
CA PHE A 42 22.30 19.09 -19.08
C PHE A 42 21.76 18.91 -17.66
N GLU A 43 22.10 19.81 -16.74
CA GLU A 43 21.58 19.78 -15.35
C GLU A 43 20.08 20.07 -15.31
N LEU A 44 19.58 20.93 -16.20
CA LEU A 44 18.13 21.14 -16.36
C LEU A 44 17.41 19.89 -16.88
N LEU A 45 18.01 19.18 -17.83
CA LEU A 45 17.45 17.93 -18.34
C LEU A 45 17.47 16.81 -17.29
N GLU A 46 18.56 16.71 -16.53
CA GLU A 46 18.70 15.76 -15.42
C GLU A 46 17.68 16.09 -14.31
N LEU A 47 17.50 17.38 -13.99
CA LEU A 47 16.49 17.85 -13.03
C LEU A 47 15.07 17.47 -13.49
N LYS A 48 14.75 17.64 -14.78
CA LYS A 48 13.46 17.21 -15.35
C LYS A 48 13.23 15.72 -15.17
N HIS A 49 14.19 14.89 -15.61
CA HIS A 49 14.05 13.44 -15.51
C HIS A 49 13.91 12.98 -14.05
N SER A 50 14.73 13.51 -13.16
CA SER A 50 14.63 13.20 -11.73
C SER A 50 13.33 13.70 -11.10
N PHE A 51 12.76 14.81 -11.57
CA PHE A 51 11.44 15.29 -11.14
C PHE A 51 10.32 14.37 -11.60
N ASP A 52 10.36 13.92 -12.85
CA ASP A 52 9.37 13.02 -13.44
C ASP A 52 9.32 11.67 -12.69
N ASP A 53 10.47 11.20 -12.21
CA ASP A 53 10.64 9.96 -11.43
C ASP A 53 10.18 10.07 -9.95
N LEU A 54 9.88 11.27 -9.46
CA LEU A 54 9.38 11.44 -8.08
C LEU A 54 7.96 10.89 -7.92
N THR A 55 7.65 10.43 -6.71
CA THR A 55 6.28 10.06 -6.35
C THR A 55 5.32 11.25 -6.56
N PRO A 56 4.06 11.01 -6.94
CA PRO A 56 3.10 12.10 -7.20
C PRO A 56 3.00 13.14 -6.07
N GLY A 57 3.00 12.69 -4.80
CA GLY A 57 2.95 13.60 -3.66
C GLY A 57 4.18 14.51 -3.52
N LEU A 58 5.37 14.02 -3.87
CA LEU A 58 6.59 14.83 -3.89
C LEU A 58 6.61 15.80 -5.07
N ARG A 59 6.13 15.38 -6.25
CA ARG A 59 5.98 16.28 -7.40
C ARG A 59 5.08 17.46 -7.06
N MET A 60 3.89 17.19 -6.49
CA MET A 60 2.97 18.24 -6.06
C MET A 60 3.58 19.20 -5.03
N ALA A 61 4.36 18.69 -4.08
CA ALA A 61 4.99 19.52 -3.06
C ALA A 61 6.13 20.41 -3.60
N LEU A 62 6.68 20.07 -4.76
CA LEU A 62 7.85 20.72 -5.36
C LEU A 62 7.53 21.48 -6.66
N GLU A 63 6.33 21.31 -7.21
CA GLU A 63 5.88 21.89 -8.48
C GLU A 63 6.14 23.41 -8.55
N ASP A 64 5.69 24.17 -7.53
CA ASP A 64 5.86 25.63 -7.48
C ASP A 64 7.33 26.09 -7.50
N ARG A 65 8.25 25.22 -7.05
CA ARG A 65 9.69 25.50 -7.01
C ARG A 65 10.38 25.11 -8.32
N VAL A 66 9.93 24.03 -8.95
CA VAL A 66 10.55 23.47 -10.15
C VAL A 66 10.00 24.11 -11.43
N ALA A 67 8.71 24.47 -11.47
CA ALA A 67 8.04 25.08 -12.61
C ALA A 67 8.78 26.28 -13.25
N PRO A 68 9.28 27.29 -12.50
CA PRO A 68 10.01 28.41 -13.12
C PRO A 68 11.33 27.99 -13.78
N LEU A 69 12.00 26.95 -13.25
CA LEU A 69 13.22 26.39 -13.85
C LEU A 69 12.88 25.60 -15.12
N MET A 70 11.80 24.83 -15.11
CA MET A 70 11.33 24.06 -16.25
C MET A 70 10.88 24.94 -17.41
N ASN A 71 10.21 26.05 -17.11
CA ASN A 71 9.82 27.04 -18.12
C ASN A 71 11.01 27.74 -18.79
N SER A 72 12.20 27.72 -18.17
CA SER A 72 13.42 28.25 -18.79
C SER A 72 14.01 27.33 -19.86
N ILE A 73 13.71 26.02 -19.80
CA ILE A 73 14.11 25.02 -20.80
C ILE A 73 13.43 25.33 -22.14
N THR A 74 12.17 25.77 -22.10
CA THR A 74 11.37 26.11 -23.28
C THR A 74 11.84 27.38 -23.99
N VAL A 75 12.58 28.26 -23.30
CA VAL A 75 13.03 29.56 -23.83
C VAL A 75 14.52 29.56 -24.21
N GLY A 76 15.33 28.65 -23.65
CA GLY A 76 16.79 28.62 -23.83
C GLY A 76 17.32 27.69 -24.92
N LEU A 77 16.46 26.86 -25.54
CA LEU A 77 16.86 25.91 -26.58
C LEU A 77 16.48 26.44 -27.98
N ASP A 78 17.13 27.51 -28.42
CA ASP A 78 17.24 27.86 -29.85
C ASP A 78 18.20 26.86 -30.55
N LEU A 79 17.78 25.60 -30.61
CA LEU A 79 18.30 24.61 -31.56
C LEU A 79 17.20 24.36 -32.58
N GLU A 80 17.06 25.26 -33.56
CA GLU A 80 16.37 24.90 -34.80
C GLU A 80 17.17 23.79 -35.48
N PRO A 81 16.51 22.66 -35.79
CA PRO A 81 15.90 22.59 -37.12
C PRO A 81 14.47 22.06 -37.09
N GLN A 82 13.61 22.73 -37.86
CA GLN A 82 12.30 22.26 -38.34
C GLN A 82 11.42 21.54 -37.32
N ILE A 83 10.77 22.31 -36.46
CA ILE A 83 9.51 21.88 -35.83
C ILE A 83 8.39 22.33 -36.77
N GLU A 84 8.08 21.50 -37.78
CA GLU A 84 6.66 21.31 -38.08
C GLU A 84 6.05 20.65 -36.83
N SER A 85 4.86 21.12 -36.47
CA SER A 85 4.17 20.80 -35.22
C SER A 85 4.01 19.29 -35.00
N ASP A 86 4.94 18.69 -34.26
CA ASP A 86 4.76 17.41 -33.57
C ASP A 86 3.88 17.64 -32.33
N PHE A 87 2.60 17.93 -32.57
CA PHE A 87 1.52 17.50 -31.68
C PHE A 87 1.30 16.00 -31.92
N ASP A 88 2.22 15.16 -31.46
CA ASP A 88 1.98 13.71 -31.41
C ASP A 88 2.28 13.25 -29.98
N GLY A 89 1.21 13.23 -29.18
CA GLY A 89 1.16 12.41 -27.99
C GLY A 89 1.46 10.98 -28.40
N ASP A 90 2.45 10.38 -27.76
CA ASP A 90 3.04 9.07 -28.05
C ASP A 90 2.11 8.08 -28.78
N LYS A 91 2.23 8.00 -30.11
CA LYS A 91 1.63 6.91 -30.88
C LYS A 91 2.47 5.66 -30.68
N VAL A 92 1.88 4.63 -30.06
CA VAL A 92 2.48 3.29 -30.08
C VAL A 92 2.05 2.63 -31.38
N VAL A 93 2.92 2.66 -32.38
CA VAL A 93 2.71 1.97 -33.65
C VAL A 93 3.18 0.53 -33.50
N VAL A 94 2.24 -0.42 -33.39
CA VAL A 94 2.56 -1.85 -33.52
C VAL A 94 2.62 -2.17 -35.01
N THR A 95 3.83 -2.35 -35.53
CA THR A 95 4.02 -2.79 -36.92
C THR A 95 4.05 -4.31 -36.97
N SER A 96 3.16 -4.92 -37.76
CA SER A 96 3.30 -6.33 -38.15
C SER A 96 4.44 -6.45 -39.18
N GLU A 97 5.06 -7.65 -39.27
CA GLU A 97 6.28 -7.94 -40.06
C GLU A 97 6.22 -7.59 -41.56
N GLU A 98 5.11 -7.07 -42.07
CA GLU A 98 4.90 -6.69 -43.47
C GLU A 98 4.75 -5.17 -43.69
N GLY A 99 5.02 -4.33 -42.68
CA GLY A 99 5.05 -2.87 -42.85
C GLY A 99 3.69 -2.23 -43.10
N ARG A 100 2.60 -2.95 -42.79
CA ARG A 100 1.24 -2.41 -42.71
C ARG A 100 0.97 -1.93 -41.29
N ILE A 101 0.63 -0.65 -41.15
CA ILE A 101 0.11 -0.09 -39.90
C ILE A 101 -1.35 -0.53 -39.81
N ASP A 102 -1.61 -1.61 -39.07
CA ASP A 102 -2.97 -2.14 -38.94
C ASP A 102 -3.77 -1.39 -37.86
N GLU A 103 -3.13 -0.93 -36.78
CA GLU A 103 -3.75 -0.11 -35.73
C GLU A 103 -2.74 0.89 -35.14
N ALA A 104 -3.09 2.17 -35.13
CA ALA A 104 -2.39 3.17 -34.34
C ALA A 104 -3.19 3.37 -33.05
N THR A 105 -2.70 2.83 -31.93
CA THR A 105 -3.32 3.10 -30.63
C THR A 105 -2.67 4.35 -30.06
N PHE A 106 -3.48 5.38 -29.87
CA PHE A 106 -3.04 6.60 -29.18
C PHE A 106 -2.66 6.28 -27.74
N SER A 107 -1.66 6.98 -27.19
CA SER A 107 -1.47 7.02 -25.75
C SER A 107 -2.75 7.52 -25.06
N PRO A 108 -2.99 7.15 -23.79
CA PRO A 108 -4.18 7.60 -23.07
C PRO A 108 -4.28 9.13 -23.01
N ASP A 109 -3.14 9.83 -22.93
CA ASP A 109 -3.08 11.29 -22.99
C ASP A 109 -3.47 11.83 -24.37
N GLY A 110 -3.03 11.17 -25.45
CA GLY A 110 -3.44 11.48 -26.82
C GLY A 110 -4.94 11.29 -27.01
N GLN A 111 -5.52 10.20 -26.49
CA GLN A 111 -6.96 9.95 -26.52
C GLN A 111 -7.73 11.03 -25.75
N ALA A 112 -7.26 11.41 -24.57
CA ALA A 112 -7.86 12.50 -23.79
C ALA A 112 -7.80 13.85 -24.54
N ALA A 113 -6.70 14.12 -25.26
CA ALA A 113 -6.56 15.32 -26.07
C ALA A 113 -7.55 15.32 -27.26
N VAL A 114 -7.63 14.22 -28.01
CA VAL A 114 -8.59 14.05 -29.13
C VAL A 114 -10.03 14.22 -28.62
N ALA A 115 -10.35 13.63 -27.48
CA ALA A 115 -11.67 13.77 -26.88
C ALA A 115 -12.05 15.22 -26.56
N ARG A 116 -11.09 16.02 -26.06
CA ARG A 116 -11.31 17.45 -25.77
C ARG A 116 -11.54 18.27 -27.03
N GLU A 117 -10.88 17.92 -28.14
CA GLU A 117 -11.14 18.54 -29.44
C GLU A 117 -12.50 18.13 -30.01
N ALA A 118 -12.93 16.90 -29.74
CA ALA A 118 -14.19 16.34 -30.21
C ALA A 118 -15.41 16.68 -29.33
N ARG A 119 -15.31 17.66 -28.41
CA ARG A 119 -16.36 18.02 -27.45
C ARG A 119 -17.73 18.25 -28.11
N GLY A 120 -18.78 17.69 -27.49
CA GLY A 120 -20.17 17.76 -27.95
C GLY A 120 -20.50 16.79 -29.08
N THR A 121 -19.56 15.94 -29.51
CA THR A 121 -19.80 14.90 -30.51
C THR A 121 -19.89 13.51 -29.88
N ALA A 122 -20.41 12.53 -30.61
CA ALA A 122 -20.42 11.14 -30.16
C ALA A 122 -19.02 10.54 -29.99
N LEU A 123 -17.99 11.15 -30.59
CA LEU A 123 -16.60 10.70 -30.48
C LEU A 123 -16.00 11.06 -29.10
N GLU A 124 -16.45 12.16 -28.49
CA GLU A 124 -15.97 12.58 -27.16
C GLU A 124 -16.11 11.47 -26.12
N SER A 125 -17.28 10.85 -26.00
CA SER A 125 -17.54 9.85 -24.97
C SER A 125 -16.74 8.57 -25.17
N ALA A 126 -16.54 8.15 -26.43
CA ALA A 126 -15.74 6.98 -26.76
C ALA A 126 -14.26 7.21 -26.42
N GLU A 127 -13.68 8.31 -26.89
CA GLU A 127 -12.26 8.61 -26.69
C GLU A 127 -11.95 8.91 -25.21
N LEU A 128 -12.83 9.60 -24.48
CA LEU A 128 -12.67 9.78 -23.02
C LEU A 128 -12.67 8.44 -22.28
N PHE A 129 -13.52 7.48 -22.70
CA PHE A 129 -13.62 6.21 -22.01
C PHE A 129 -12.43 5.30 -22.32
N ASP A 130 -11.93 5.34 -23.55
CA ASP A 130 -10.71 4.64 -23.93
C ASP A 130 -9.49 5.24 -23.22
N ALA A 131 -9.38 6.57 -23.15
CA ALA A 131 -8.35 7.26 -22.36
C ALA A 131 -8.40 6.84 -20.88
N PHE A 132 -9.60 6.84 -20.29
CA PHE A 132 -9.83 6.40 -18.92
C PHE A 132 -9.33 4.98 -18.68
N ARG A 133 -9.68 4.02 -19.55
CA ARG A 133 -9.21 2.64 -19.45
C ARG A 133 -7.71 2.54 -19.65
N GLY A 134 -7.15 3.32 -20.57
CA GLY A 134 -5.72 3.44 -20.80
C GLY A 134 -4.97 3.86 -19.53
N TYR A 135 -5.47 4.88 -18.83
CA TYR A 135 -4.91 5.30 -17.54
C TYR A 135 -5.02 4.20 -16.47
N LEU A 136 -6.16 3.49 -16.38
CA LEU A 136 -6.29 2.37 -15.45
C LEU A 136 -5.34 1.21 -15.77
N ILE A 137 -5.04 0.94 -17.03
CA ILE A 137 -4.10 -0.12 -17.42
C ILE A 137 -2.67 0.25 -17.02
N GLN A 138 -2.33 1.53 -17.08
CA GLN A 138 -1.02 2.07 -16.71
C GLN A 138 -0.91 2.42 -15.21
N ASP A 139 -1.89 2.01 -14.38
CA ASP A 139 -1.97 2.33 -12.95
C ASP A 139 -1.94 3.85 -12.63
N ARG A 140 -2.34 4.69 -13.60
CA ARG A 140 -2.46 6.15 -13.50
C ARG A 140 -3.83 6.55 -12.93
N PHE A 141 -4.11 6.11 -11.70
CA PHE A 141 -5.43 6.27 -11.08
C PHE A 141 -5.88 7.73 -10.91
N PHE A 142 -4.95 8.65 -10.63
CA PHE A 142 -5.26 10.09 -10.52
C PHE A 142 -5.72 10.70 -11.83
N ASP A 143 -5.08 10.34 -12.94
CA ASP A 143 -5.48 10.82 -14.26
C ASP A 143 -6.83 10.23 -14.67
N ALA A 144 -7.03 8.93 -14.42
CA ALA A 144 -8.31 8.25 -14.65
C ALA A 144 -9.47 8.90 -13.87
N MET A 145 -9.27 9.19 -12.59
CA MET A 145 -10.30 9.79 -11.74
C MET A 145 -10.46 11.29 -12.04
N GLY A 146 -9.40 11.97 -12.45
CA GLY A 146 -9.44 13.34 -12.98
C GLY A 146 -10.36 13.44 -14.19
N LEU A 147 -10.25 12.50 -15.14
CA LEU A 147 -11.16 12.42 -16.29
C LEU A 147 -12.62 12.23 -15.88
N LEU A 148 -12.89 11.42 -14.85
CA LEU A 148 -14.26 11.22 -14.34
C LEU A 148 -14.89 12.49 -13.78
N ASN A 149 -14.06 13.37 -13.23
CA ASN A 149 -14.47 14.63 -12.63
C ASN A 149 -14.61 15.77 -13.66
N GLU A 150 -14.15 15.60 -14.89
CA GLU A 150 -14.37 16.60 -15.94
C GLU A 150 -15.88 16.79 -16.21
N GLU A 151 -16.32 18.04 -16.33
CA GLU A 151 -17.71 18.40 -16.66
C GLU A 151 -18.01 18.15 -18.15
N SER A 152 -17.92 16.90 -18.59
CA SER A 152 -18.37 16.46 -19.91
C SER A 152 -19.76 15.83 -19.82
N ALA A 153 -20.72 16.42 -20.54
CA ALA A 153 -22.07 15.87 -20.69
C ALA A 153 -22.08 14.54 -21.45
N ALA A 154 -21.17 14.37 -22.42
CA ALA A 154 -21.04 13.15 -23.21
C ALA A 154 -20.57 11.96 -22.36
N PHE A 155 -19.80 12.24 -21.31
CA PHE A 155 -19.32 11.22 -20.37
C PHE A 155 -20.39 10.77 -19.37
N GLY A 156 -21.55 11.45 -19.30
CA GLY A 156 -22.59 11.20 -18.28
C GLY A 156 -23.07 9.75 -18.22
N ASP A 157 -23.45 9.17 -19.36
CA ASP A 157 -23.95 7.79 -19.42
C ASP A 157 -22.86 6.74 -19.12
N LEU A 158 -21.61 7.05 -19.48
CA LEU A 158 -20.46 6.18 -19.23
C LEU A 158 -19.88 6.34 -17.82
N ARG A 159 -20.17 7.45 -17.14
CA ARG A 159 -19.60 7.79 -15.83
C ARG A 159 -19.91 6.73 -14.78
N ALA A 160 -21.13 6.20 -14.74
CA ALA A 160 -21.49 5.16 -13.80
C ALA A 160 -20.66 3.88 -14.02
N ARG A 161 -20.47 3.50 -15.28
CA ARG A 161 -19.64 2.34 -15.67
C ARG A 161 -18.16 2.60 -15.38
N ALA A 162 -17.64 3.74 -15.79
CA ALA A 162 -16.26 4.13 -15.57
C ALA A 162 -15.92 4.22 -14.08
N ARG A 163 -16.82 4.75 -13.25
CA ARG A 163 -16.68 4.70 -11.78
C ARG A 163 -16.56 3.26 -11.30
N PHE A 164 -17.46 2.36 -11.72
CA PHE A 164 -17.40 0.96 -11.30
C PHE A 164 -16.08 0.30 -11.72
N GLU A 165 -15.65 0.46 -12.97
CA GLU A 165 -14.37 -0.07 -13.46
C GLU A 165 -13.16 0.55 -12.73
N GLY A 166 -13.22 1.85 -12.44
CA GLY A 166 -12.20 2.58 -11.69
C GLY A 166 -12.08 2.11 -10.25
N PHE A 167 -13.21 1.91 -9.56
CA PHE A 167 -13.22 1.36 -8.20
C PHE A 167 -12.73 -0.08 -8.16
N ALA A 168 -13.13 -0.91 -9.12
CA ALA A 168 -12.63 -2.29 -9.22
C ALA A 168 -11.11 -2.31 -9.44
N ALA A 169 -10.59 -1.48 -10.34
CA ALA A 169 -9.16 -1.37 -10.57
C ALA A 169 -8.41 -0.80 -9.36
N LEU A 170 -8.98 0.19 -8.66
CA LEU A 170 -8.43 0.71 -7.41
C LEU A 170 -8.30 -0.39 -6.36
N LEU A 171 -9.35 -1.19 -6.18
CA LEU A 171 -9.38 -2.28 -5.20
C LEU A 171 -8.37 -3.38 -5.51
N ASP A 172 -8.22 -3.73 -6.78
CA ASP A 172 -7.37 -4.84 -7.22
C ASP A 172 -5.89 -4.46 -7.29
N ARG A 173 -5.57 -3.28 -7.83
CA ARG A 173 -4.19 -2.96 -8.28
C ARG A 173 -3.57 -1.72 -7.66
N ALA A 174 -4.37 -0.81 -7.09
CA ALA A 174 -3.79 0.45 -6.59
C ALA A 174 -2.85 0.21 -5.40
N PRO A 175 -1.72 0.91 -5.32
CA PRO A 175 -0.90 0.93 -4.10
C PRO A 175 -1.70 1.42 -2.90
N VAL A 176 -1.36 0.95 -1.70
CA VAL A 176 -2.08 1.26 -0.45
C VAL A 176 -2.30 2.77 -0.26
N GLY A 177 -1.28 3.59 -0.48
CA GLY A 177 -1.39 5.04 -0.34
C GLY A 177 -2.38 5.67 -1.32
N THR A 178 -2.37 5.21 -2.58
CA THR A 178 -3.32 5.65 -3.62
C THR A 178 -4.73 5.22 -3.27
N PHE A 179 -4.91 3.96 -2.88
CA PHE A 179 -6.19 3.41 -2.45
C PHE A 179 -6.78 4.21 -1.29
N LEU A 180 -6.01 4.46 -0.23
CA LEU A 180 -6.45 5.23 0.93
C LEU A 180 -6.85 6.65 0.56
N TYR A 181 -6.05 7.33 -0.27
CA TYR A 181 -6.39 8.67 -0.74
C TYR A 181 -7.75 8.68 -1.43
N PHE A 182 -7.98 7.75 -2.37
CA PHE A 182 -9.25 7.68 -3.10
C PHE A 182 -10.42 7.29 -2.20
N VAL A 183 -10.23 6.33 -1.29
CA VAL A 183 -11.30 5.94 -0.37
C VAL A 183 -11.69 7.09 0.55
N LEU A 184 -10.71 7.79 1.14
CA LEU A 184 -10.99 8.88 2.07
C LEU A 184 -11.58 10.11 1.38
N GLU A 185 -11.13 10.43 0.17
CA GLU A 185 -11.54 11.65 -0.53
C GLU A 185 -12.80 11.42 -1.38
N HIS A 186 -12.85 10.35 -2.18
CA HIS A 186 -13.89 10.16 -3.21
C HIS A 186 -15.11 9.38 -2.72
N VAL A 187 -14.92 8.33 -1.92
CA VAL A 187 -16.08 7.61 -1.33
C VAL A 187 -16.89 8.59 -0.48
N ARG A 188 -16.22 9.61 0.08
CA ARG A 188 -16.89 10.61 0.89
C ARG A 188 -17.90 11.46 0.13
N GLN A 189 -17.65 11.67 -1.16
CA GLN A 189 -18.40 12.58 -2.03
C GLN A 189 -19.46 11.86 -2.87
N GLU A 190 -19.31 10.55 -3.11
CA GLU A 190 -20.09 9.78 -4.10
C GLU A 190 -21.22 8.93 -3.51
N GLU A 191 -21.61 9.22 -2.27
CA GLU A 191 -22.36 8.32 -1.41
C GLU A 191 -23.73 7.78 -1.89
N PRO A 192 -24.49 8.41 -2.81
CA PRO A 192 -25.71 7.78 -3.31
C PRO A 192 -25.48 6.63 -4.31
N PHE A 193 -24.26 6.46 -4.84
CA PHE A 193 -24.07 5.75 -6.12
C PHE A 193 -23.20 4.49 -6.07
N LEU A 194 -22.57 4.17 -4.95
CA LEU A 194 -21.75 2.95 -4.88
C LEU A 194 -22.64 1.71 -4.65
N PRO A 195 -22.59 0.70 -5.54
CA PRO A 195 -23.25 -0.57 -5.30
C PRO A 195 -22.62 -1.29 -4.09
N PHE A 196 -23.37 -2.20 -3.48
CA PHE A 196 -22.97 -2.86 -2.23
C PHE A 196 -21.66 -3.67 -2.34
N GLY A 197 -21.40 -4.31 -3.49
CA GLY A 197 -20.18 -5.11 -3.70
C GLY A 197 -18.89 -4.32 -3.45
N PRO A 198 -18.64 -3.24 -4.22
CA PRO A 198 -17.46 -2.40 -4.03
C PRO A 198 -17.28 -1.85 -2.62
N VAL A 199 -18.38 -1.53 -1.94
CA VAL A 199 -18.35 -0.99 -0.58
C VAL A 199 -17.81 -2.01 0.42
N ARG A 200 -18.29 -3.26 0.34
CA ARG A 200 -17.77 -4.36 1.16
C ARG A 200 -16.30 -4.61 0.84
N ASP A 201 -15.96 -4.64 -0.44
CA ASP A 201 -14.60 -4.96 -0.88
C ASP A 201 -13.60 -3.85 -0.45
N ILE A 202 -14.02 -2.58 -0.40
CA ILE A 202 -13.26 -1.47 0.23
C ILE A 202 -13.03 -1.75 1.72
N GLY A 203 -14.07 -2.13 2.45
CA GLY A 203 -13.96 -2.43 3.88
C GLY A 203 -13.03 -3.62 4.15
N THR A 204 -13.14 -4.68 3.35
CA THR A 204 -12.24 -5.85 3.44
C THR A 204 -10.79 -5.43 3.20
N ARG A 205 -10.52 -4.69 2.12
CA ARG A 205 -9.17 -4.25 1.83
C ARG A 205 -8.61 -3.31 2.90
N LEU A 206 -9.39 -2.36 3.41
CA LEU A 206 -8.98 -1.52 4.54
C LEU A 206 -8.60 -2.37 5.76
N LEU A 207 -9.33 -3.45 6.02
CA LEU A 207 -9.06 -4.32 7.15
C LEU A 207 -7.76 -5.10 6.96
N GLU A 208 -7.55 -5.65 5.76
CA GLU A 208 -6.33 -6.38 5.36
C GLU A 208 -5.09 -5.48 5.46
N GLU A 209 -5.17 -4.26 4.93
CA GLU A 209 -4.09 -3.27 4.92
C GLU A 209 -3.85 -2.63 6.30
N GLY A 210 -4.67 -2.96 7.31
CA GLY A 210 -4.45 -2.54 8.69
C GLY A 210 -5.01 -1.16 9.06
N PHE A 211 -6.11 -0.75 8.43
CA PHE A 211 -6.80 0.53 8.62
C PHE A 211 -8.22 0.36 9.21
N PRO A 212 -8.39 -0.30 10.38
CA PRO A 212 -9.71 -0.52 10.98
C PRO A 212 -10.41 0.76 11.45
N GLU A 213 -9.66 1.81 11.83
CA GLU A 213 -10.22 3.09 12.24
C GLU A 213 -11.03 3.74 11.10
N GLN A 214 -10.52 3.64 9.87
CA GLN A 214 -11.16 4.18 8.67
C GLN A 214 -12.47 3.45 8.38
N ILE A 215 -12.54 2.14 8.62
CA ILE A 215 -13.78 1.36 8.49
C ILE A 215 -14.84 1.88 9.47
N ILE A 216 -14.46 2.12 10.73
CA ILE A 216 -15.38 2.66 11.74
C ILE A 216 -15.83 4.07 11.37
N ALA A 217 -14.90 4.94 10.95
CA ALA A 217 -15.23 6.29 10.51
C ALA A 217 -16.20 6.28 9.32
N MET A 218 -15.97 5.41 8.33
CA MET A 218 -16.90 5.21 7.21
C MET A 218 -18.27 4.72 7.69
N CYS A 219 -18.30 3.76 8.62
CA CYS A 219 -19.53 3.27 9.23
C CYS A 219 -20.36 4.37 9.94
N GLN A 220 -19.67 5.30 10.60
CA GLN A 220 -20.30 6.44 11.29
C GLN A 220 -20.82 7.48 10.32
N LEU A 221 -20.04 7.80 9.28
CA LEU A 221 -20.46 8.71 8.23
C LEU A 221 -21.63 8.13 7.43
N TYR A 222 -21.64 6.81 7.26
CA TYR A 222 -22.51 6.09 6.33
C TYR A 222 -23.27 4.97 7.04
N PRO A 223 -24.40 5.28 7.71
CA PRO A 223 -25.19 4.26 8.39
C PRO A 223 -25.70 3.15 7.46
N SER A 224 -25.85 3.44 6.16
CA SER A 224 -26.21 2.48 5.11
C SER A 224 -25.10 1.47 4.82
N PHE A 225 -23.83 1.89 4.93
CA PHE A 225 -22.65 1.04 4.94
C PHE A 225 -22.76 0.09 6.14
N CYS A 226 -22.90 0.68 7.33
CA CYS A 226 -22.82 -0.05 8.59
C CYS A 226 -23.95 -1.09 8.77
N ALA A 227 -25.20 -0.71 8.50
CA ALA A 227 -26.36 -1.61 8.59
C ALA A 227 -26.30 -2.82 7.64
N ARG A 228 -25.40 -2.79 6.66
CA ARG A 228 -25.19 -3.87 5.69
C ARG A 228 -23.81 -4.53 5.84
N SER A 229 -22.96 -4.00 6.72
CA SER A 229 -21.58 -4.42 6.97
C SER A 229 -21.30 -4.62 8.46
N ASP A 230 -22.31 -5.03 9.25
CA ASP A 230 -22.18 -5.24 10.70
C ASP A 230 -20.98 -6.14 11.04
N LEU A 231 -20.68 -7.10 10.17
CA LEU A 231 -19.52 -7.96 10.28
C LEU A 231 -18.19 -7.19 10.15
N LEU A 232 -18.03 -6.36 9.11
CA LEU A 232 -16.82 -5.55 8.92
C LEU A 232 -16.61 -4.55 10.06
N ALA A 233 -17.68 -3.93 10.55
CA ALA A 233 -17.62 -3.04 11.71
C ALA A 233 -17.17 -3.79 12.97
N THR A 234 -17.71 -5.00 13.17
CA THR A 234 -17.32 -5.87 14.29
C THR A 234 -15.86 -6.30 14.18
N LEU A 235 -15.40 -6.69 12.99
CA LEU A 235 -14.01 -7.09 12.74
C LEU A 235 -13.05 -5.91 12.96
N ALA A 236 -13.39 -4.71 12.47
CA ALA A 236 -12.61 -3.50 12.67
C ALA A 236 -12.51 -3.11 14.16
N ALA A 237 -13.65 -3.08 14.86
CA ALA A 237 -13.68 -2.80 16.30
C ALA A 237 -12.88 -3.83 17.10
N ALA A 238 -12.99 -5.11 16.77
CA ALA A 238 -12.22 -6.16 17.41
C ALA A 238 -10.72 -6.02 17.14
N LYS A 239 -10.32 -5.70 15.91
CA LYS A 239 -8.90 -5.51 15.54
C LYS A 239 -8.28 -4.35 16.32
N LEU A 240 -9.02 -3.26 16.54
CA LEU A 240 -8.60 -2.17 17.43
C LEU A 240 -8.49 -2.59 18.89
N ALA A 241 -9.45 -3.38 19.35
CA ALA A 241 -9.49 -3.88 20.72
C ALA A 241 -8.45 -4.99 20.99
N LEU A 242 -7.66 -5.44 20.00
CA LEU A 242 -6.63 -6.47 20.23
C LEU A 242 -5.53 -6.03 21.23
N SER A 243 -5.39 -4.72 21.48
CA SER A 243 -4.56 -4.19 22.56
C SER A 243 -5.12 -4.49 23.96
N GLN A 244 -6.43 -4.72 24.07
CA GLN A 244 -7.18 -5.09 25.26
C GLN A 244 -7.94 -6.41 25.01
N PRO A 245 -7.27 -7.57 25.10
CA PRO A 245 -7.77 -8.81 24.51
C PRO A 245 -9.10 -9.31 25.12
N GLN A 246 -9.46 -8.89 26.34
CA GLN A 246 -10.77 -9.18 26.94
C GLN A 246 -11.91 -8.45 26.22
N GLU A 247 -11.71 -7.18 25.88
CA GLU A 247 -12.67 -6.38 25.13
C GLU A 247 -12.85 -6.93 23.72
N ALA A 248 -11.75 -7.30 23.05
CA ALA A 248 -11.80 -7.97 21.75
C ALA A 248 -12.62 -9.27 21.82
N ILE A 249 -12.39 -10.14 22.81
CA ILE A 249 -13.16 -11.38 22.99
C ILE A 249 -14.65 -11.07 23.19
N GLU A 250 -15.00 -10.06 23.98
CA GLU A 250 -16.40 -9.68 24.21
C GLU A 250 -17.07 -9.24 22.90
N ILE A 251 -16.43 -8.36 22.13
CA ILE A 251 -16.92 -7.90 20.83
C ILE A 251 -17.13 -9.10 19.89
N LEU A 252 -16.11 -9.95 19.76
CA LEU A 252 -16.12 -11.10 18.85
C LEU A 252 -17.14 -12.16 19.27
N SER A 253 -17.51 -12.26 20.56
CA SER A 253 -18.48 -13.24 21.07
C SER A 253 -19.92 -12.99 20.60
N ARG A 254 -20.21 -11.78 20.11
CA ARG A 254 -21.55 -11.37 19.66
C ARG A 254 -21.90 -11.91 18.26
N THR A 255 -20.92 -12.47 17.55
CA THR A 255 -21.04 -12.88 16.15
C THR A 255 -20.51 -14.30 15.97
N ASN A 256 -21.24 -15.18 15.27
CA ASN A 256 -20.83 -16.58 15.04
C ASN A 256 -20.25 -16.83 13.64
N GLU A 257 -19.92 -15.77 12.92
CA GLU A 257 -19.39 -15.86 11.55
C GLU A 257 -17.99 -16.48 11.54
N ALA A 258 -17.72 -17.34 10.56
CA ALA A 258 -16.44 -18.04 10.44
C ALA A 258 -15.26 -17.07 10.30
N GLU A 259 -15.47 -15.95 9.60
CA GLU A 259 -14.50 -14.88 9.35
C GLU A 259 -13.96 -14.22 10.65
N VAL A 260 -14.73 -14.30 11.74
CA VAL A 260 -14.39 -13.75 13.06
C VAL A 260 -13.43 -14.67 13.83
N SER A 261 -13.33 -15.93 13.42
CA SER A 261 -12.63 -16.97 14.18
C SER A 261 -11.13 -16.73 14.28
N ALA A 262 -10.49 -16.23 13.23
CA ALA A 262 -9.05 -15.92 13.24
C ALA A 262 -8.73 -14.83 14.28
N LEU A 263 -9.47 -13.72 14.28
CA LEU A 263 -9.32 -12.66 15.29
C LEU A 263 -9.67 -13.15 16.70
N ARG A 264 -10.65 -14.07 16.83
CA ARG A 264 -11.02 -14.66 18.13
C ARG A 264 -9.90 -15.53 18.68
N ILE A 265 -9.28 -16.35 17.84
CA ILE A 265 -8.09 -17.14 18.19
C ILE A 265 -6.97 -16.19 18.64
N GLU A 266 -6.67 -15.14 17.86
CA GLU A 266 -5.62 -14.17 18.20
C GLU A 266 -5.90 -13.48 19.55
N ALA A 267 -7.14 -13.05 19.78
CA ALA A 267 -7.55 -12.41 21.03
C ALA A 267 -7.42 -13.37 22.23
N HIS A 268 -7.82 -14.64 22.09
CA HIS A 268 -7.62 -15.66 23.12
C HIS A 268 -6.13 -15.93 23.40
N MET A 269 -5.30 -16.00 22.36
CA MET A 269 -3.86 -16.16 22.50
C MET A 269 -3.23 -14.98 23.26
N LYS A 270 -3.59 -13.74 22.91
CA LYS A 270 -3.13 -12.52 23.61
C LYS A 270 -3.63 -12.46 25.06
N ALA A 271 -4.81 -12.99 25.34
CA ALA A 271 -5.34 -13.14 26.70
C ALA A 271 -4.74 -14.31 27.50
N LYS A 272 -3.83 -15.10 26.91
CA LYS A 272 -3.28 -16.35 27.50
C LYS A 272 -4.37 -17.40 27.79
N ARG A 273 -5.45 -17.43 27.00
CA ARG A 273 -6.56 -18.40 27.08
C ARG A 273 -6.41 -19.47 26.00
N TYR A 274 -5.34 -20.27 26.08
CA TYR A 274 -4.94 -21.20 25.01
C TYR A 274 -5.98 -22.28 24.71
N GLU A 275 -6.65 -22.82 25.74
CA GLU A 275 -7.70 -23.83 25.56
C GLU A 275 -8.89 -23.28 24.75
N ASP A 276 -9.30 -22.03 25.01
CA ASP A 276 -10.37 -21.39 24.25
C ASP A 276 -9.95 -21.08 22.80
N ALA A 277 -8.69 -20.71 22.59
CA ALA A 277 -8.12 -20.54 21.25
C ALA A 277 -8.17 -21.86 20.46
N LEU A 278 -7.77 -22.97 21.09
CA LEU A 278 -7.85 -24.31 20.50
C LEU A 278 -9.28 -24.73 20.18
N ASN A 279 -10.20 -24.55 21.13
CA ASN A 279 -11.60 -24.90 20.93
C ASN A 279 -12.20 -24.11 19.76
N THR A 280 -11.86 -22.83 19.64
CA THR A 280 -12.28 -21.99 18.51
C THR A 280 -11.68 -22.49 17.19
N ALA A 281 -10.37 -22.80 17.18
CA ALA A 281 -9.69 -23.31 15.99
C ALA A 281 -10.21 -24.67 15.54
N ALA A 282 -10.53 -25.57 16.47
CA ALA A 282 -11.06 -26.89 16.15
C ALA A 282 -12.41 -26.85 15.43
N VAL A 283 -13.21 -25.79 15.66
CA VAL A 283 -14.53 -25.63 15.02
C VAL A 283 -14.43 -24.95 13.66
N HIS A 284 -13.54 -23.96 13.53
CA HIS A 284 -13.59 -23.01 12.40
C HIS A 284 -12.33 -22.95 11.54
N ALA A 285 -11.17 -23.37 12.06
CA ALA A 285 -9.92 -23.29 11.32
C ALA A 285 -9.74 -24.51 10.38
N PRO A 286 -8.97 -24.36 9.30
CA PRO A 286 -8.53 -25.50 8.51
C PRO A 286 -7.89 -26.57 9.41
N PRO A 287 -8.03 -27.87 9.10
CA PRO A 287 -7.50 -28.95 9.93
C PRO A 287 -5.99 -28.84 10.21
N GLU A 288 -5.25 -28.19 9.32
CA GLU A 288 -3.82 -27.97 9.45
C GLU A 288 -3.50 -26.90 10.51
N THR A 289 -4.15 -25.74 10.44
CA THR A 289 -4.07 -24.68 11.46
C THR A 289 -4.48 -25.20 12.84
N ALA A 290 -5.56 -25.99 12.92
CA ALA A 290 -6.01 -26.60 14.16
C ALA A 290 -4.96 -27.56 14.76
N ARG A 291 -4.29 -28.38 13.93
CA ARG A 291 -3.22 -29.29 14.38
C ARG A 291 -1.98 -28.54 14.88
N GLN A 292 -1.59 -27.48 14.19
CA GLN A 292 -0.44 -26.67 14.58
C GLN A 292 -0.69 -25.93 15.91
N LEU A 293 -1.89 -25.36 16.09
CA LEU A 293 -2.28 -24.73 17.35
C LEU A 293 -2.31 -25.75 18.50
N ALA A 294 -2.85 -26.95 18.27
CA ALA A 294 -2.85 -28.03 19.27
C ALA A 294 -1.43 -28.38 19.73
N TRP A 295 -0.49 -28.53 18.79
CA TRP A 295 0.91 -28.77 19.09
C TRP A 295 1.54 -27.61 19.89
N LEU A 296 1.28 -26.36 19.52
CA LEU A 296 1.79 -25.18 20.25
C LEU A 296 1.25 -25.11 21.68
N SER A 297 -0.02 -25.41 21.88
CA SER A 297 -0.63 -25.43 23.21
C SER A 297 0.01 -26.49 24.11
N ASP A 298 0.24 -27.71 23.60
CA ASP A 298 0.93 -28.77 24.35
C ASP A 298 2.35 -28.32 24.78
N GLN A 299 3.09 -27.66 23.88
CA GLN A 299 4.43 -27.14 24.21
C GLN A 299 4.39 -26.03 25.28
N LEU A 300 3.40 -25.14 25.22
CA LEU A 300 3.25 -24.06 26.19
C LEU A 300 2.80 -24.57 27.57
N GLU A 301 1.93 -25.58 27.61
CA GLU A 301 1.49 -26.20 28.85
C GLU A 301 2.63 -26.97 29.53
N ASP A 302 3.46 -27.67 28.75
CA ASP A 302 4.68 -28.31 29.25
C ASP A 302 5.65 -27.29 29.84
N LEU A 303 5.86 -26.15 29.16
CA LEU A 303 6.68 -25.04 29.66
C LEU A 303 6.15 -24.49 30.99
N ALA A 304 4.84 -24.22 31.07
CA ALA A 304 4.20 -23.72 32.30
C ALA A 304 4.31 -24.71 33.47
N LYS A 305 4.19 -26.02 33.21
CA LYS A 305 4.41 -27.08 34.21
C LYS A 305 5.84 -27.11 34.72
N THR A 306 6.84 -26.87 33.86
CA THR A 306 8.25 -26.77 34.28
C THR A 306 8.52 -25.53 35.13
N ASP A 307 7.91 -24.39 34.83
CA ASP A 307 8.09 -23.15 35.60
C ASP A 307 7.58 -23.32 37.04
N SER A 308 6.49 -24.08 37.23
CA SER A 308 5.97 -24.42 38.56
C SER A 308 6.92 -25.28 39.43
N LYS A 309 7.89 -25.99 38.81
CA LYS A 309 8.84 -26.85 39.52
C LYS A 309 10.11 -26.13 39.97
N PHE A 310 10.42 -24.98 39.39
CA PHE A 310 11.56 -24.16 39.79
C PHE A 310 11.05 -22.96 40.57
N GLY A 311 10.89 -23.14 41.89
CA GLY A 311 10.56 -22.04 42.80
C GLY A 311 11.56 -20.89 42.63
N ARG A 312 11.07 -19.64 42.72
CA ARG A 312 11.87 -18.40 42.64
C ARG A 312 13.24 -18.55 43.32
N VAL A 313 14.31 -18.71 42.53
CA VAL A 313 15.67 -18.60 43.03
C VAL A 313 16.17 -17.20 42.66
N SER A 314 16.20 -16.31 43.63
CA SER A 314 16.91 -15.03 43.52
C SER A 314 18.42 -15.32 43.53
N GLY A 315 19.05 -15.24 42.35
CA GLY A 315 20.49 -15.46 42.19
C GLY A 315 21.12 -14.26 41.47
N LEU A 316 22.19 -13.74 42.07
CA LEU A 316 23.06 -12.69 41.53
C LEU A 316 23.77 -13.22 40.26
N LEU A 317 23.67 -12.52 39.14
CA LEU A 317 24.49 -12.81 37.96
C LEU A 317 25.85 -12.11 38.12
N VAL A 318 26.90 -12.90 37.94
CA VAL A 318 28.28 -12.43 37.77
C VAL A 318 28.63 -12.82 36.33
N ASP A 319 29.04 -11.86 35.50
CA ASP A 319 29.51 -12.17 34.15
C ASP A 319 30.89 -12.86 34.17
N GLU A 320 31.39 -13.25 33.00
CA GLU A 320 32.70 -13.91 32.86
C GLU A 320 33.88 -13.01 33.28
N GLU A 321 33.66 -11.70 33.46
CA GLU A 321 34.66 -10.70 33.85
C GLU A 321 34.59 -10.30 35.33
N GLY A 322 33.56 -10.74 36.06
CA GLY A 322 33.40 -10.50 37.49
C GLY A 322 32.53 -9.30 37.86
N ASP A 323 31.84 -8.68 36.90
CA ASP A 323 30.99 -7.52 37.16
C ASP A 323 29.56 -7.92 37.51
N THR A 324 29.04 -7.31 38.59
CA THR A 324 27.69 -7.54 39.12
C THR A 324 26.78 -6.38 38.74
N GLY A 325 25.86 -6.61 37.80
CA GLY A 325 24.79 -5.67 37.46
C GLY A 325 23.44 -6.09 38.05
N PHE A 326 22.78 -5.20 38.79
CA PHE A 326 21.37 -5.36 39.17
C PHE A 326 20.48 -4.94 38.00
N ILE A 327 19.71 -5.90 37.46
CA ILE A 327 18.62 -5.62 36.54
C ILE A 327 17.32 -5.90 37.30
N ASP A 328 16.56 -4.85 37.59
CA ASP A 328 15.17 -5.00 38.04
C ASP A 328 14.36 -5.58 36.87
N GLU A 329 13.86 -6.80 37.08
CA GLU A 329 12.95 -7.57 36.25
C GLU A 329 13.37 -7.83 34.79
N ILE A 330 14.02 -8.98 34.56
CA ILE A 330 13.48 -10.11 33.79
C ILE A 330 14.29 -11.34 34.22
N SER A 331 13.62 -12.27 34.91
CA SER A 331 14.18 -13.55 35.33
C SER A 331 14.41 -14.42 34.08
N VAL A 332 15.66 -14.64 33.67
CA VAL A 332 16.00 -15.80 32.81
C VAL A 332 17.41 -16.31 33.11
N ILE A 333 17.51 -17.37 33.90
CA ILE A 333 18.44 -18.46 33.58
C ILE A 333 17.57 -19.70 33.39
N VAL A 334 17.12 -19.91 32.16
CA VAL A 334 16.58 -21.19 31.72
C VAL A 334 17.41 -21.62 30.50
N ALA A 335 17.86 -22.87 30.55
CA ALA A 335 18.85 -23.49 29.68
C ALA A 335 18.73 -23.10 28.19
N LYS A 336 19.89 -22.95 27.54
CA LYS A 336 20.07 -22.73 26.08
C LYS A 336 19.06 -23.47 25.19
N ASP A 337 18.66 -24.67 25.60
CA ASP A 337 17.72 -25.54 24.90
C ASP A 337 16.28 -25.01 24.89
N GLN A 338 15.83 -24.37 25.98
CA GLN A 338 14.49 -23.78 26.09
C GLN A 338 14.40 -22.43 25.38
N LEU A 339 15.49 -21.66 25.36
CA LEU A 339 15.58 -20.42 24.58
C LEU A 339 15.61 -20.71 23.07
N ALA A 340 16.24 -21.82 22.67
CA ALA A 340 16.21 -22.33 21.30
C ALA A 340 14.80 -22.82 20.91
N LYS A 341 14.10 -23.55 21.79
CA LYS A 341 12.70 -23.94 21.56
C LYS A 341 11.75 -22.75 21.48
N ALA A 342 11.88 -21.77 22.38
CA ALA A 342 11.07 -20.56 22.34
C ALA A 342 11.34 -19.71 21.09
N ARG A 343 12.60 -19.64 20.62
CA ARG A 343 12.94 -19.01 19.32
C ARG A 343 12.32 -19.77 18.16
N ALA A 344 12.46 -21.10 18.12
CA ALA A 344 11.89 -21.93 17.06
C ALA A 344 10.36 -21.82 17.00
N ILE A 345 9.70 -21.78 18.16
CA ILE A 345 8.25 -21.54 18.25
C ILE A 345 7.90 -20.15 17.70
N ARG A 346 8.64 -19.10 18.09
CA ARG A 346 8.41 -17.73 17.63
C ARG A 346 8.68 -17.55 16.12
N GLU A 347 9.72 -18.18 15.60
CA GLU A 347 10.06 -18.16 14.17
C GLU A 347 9.01 -18.92 13.35
N SER A 348 8.54 -20.08 13.82
CA SER A 348 7.43 -20.82 13.18
C SER A 348 6.14 -20.02 13.19
N LEU A 349 5.86 -19.27 14.27
CA LEU A 349 4.68 -18.40 14.38
C LEU A 349 4.76 -17.20 13.43
N ALA A 350 5.96 -16.67 13.19
CA ALA A 350 6.19 -15.56 12.25
C ALA A 350 6.12 -16.01 10.79
N GLU A 351 6.63 -17.19 10.45
CA GLU A 351 6.49 -17.77 9.10
C GLU A 351 5.03 -18.11 8.77
N LEU A 352 4.22 -18.53 9.74
CA LEU A 352 2.80 -18.79 9.53
C LEU A 352 2.00 -17.52 9.25
N LEU A 353 2.26 -16.44 9.99
CA LEU A 353 1.60 -15.15 9.80
C LEU A 353 2.03 -14.42 8.50
N GLN A 354 3.03 -14.92 7.77
CA GLN A 354 3.49 -14.37 6.49
C GLN A 354 3.06 -15.19 5.26
N ASN A 355 2.56 -16.42 5.47
CA ASN A 355 2.16 -17.33 4.39
C ASN A 355 0.63 -17.55 4.30
N GLU A 356 -0.13 -16.97 5.23
CA GLU A 356 -1.56 -16.67 5.10
C GLU A 356 -1.73 -15.23 4.57
#